data_AF-A0A9Q3FGG4-F1
#
_entry.id   AF-A0A9Q3FGG4-F1
#
_cell.length_a   1.000
_cell.length_b   1.000
_cell.length_c   1.000
_cell.angle_alpha   90.00
_cell.angle_beta   90.00
_cell.angle_gamma   90.00
#
_symmetry.space_group_name_H-M   'P 1'
#
loop_
_entity.id
_entity.type
_entity.pdbx_description
1 polymer ?
#
loop_
_entity_poly.entity_id
_entity_poly.type
_entity_poly.pdbx_seq_one_letter_code
_entity_poly.pdbx_strand_id
1 'polypeptide(L)'
;MSHKSRCKELPFDSMTENSSAIRLVRRRMGVPHTFPNIDGCPGGLCGVLLGSIPKSLLARADPCAAQDLADQFVDATENKENNLTDSTISQMIEVAKALCEAERNVPPDYKNNSLPLFAFWCQKAPRHDVLKNLIMKQDPSTPEGSNFFNPTTGEVVAPGSDPHTRPFGSIQNNTSSGTADTTLKQTNTSLNTTPSPSNTTGTVTNSTRN
;
A
#
# COMPACT_ATOMS: atom_id res chain seq x y z
N MET A 1 -6.07 -24.60 51.50
CA MET A 1 -7.39 -24.77 50.86
C MET A 1 -7.29 -24.25 49.44
N SER A 2 -7.26 -25.14 48.45
CA SER A 2 -7.01 -24.84 47.05
C SER A 2 -8.19 -25.37 46.24
N HIS A 3 -8.99 -24.48 45.65
CA HIS A 3 -10.12 -24.85 44.81
C HIS A 3 -9.79 -24.60 43.34
N LYS A 4 -9.52 -25.69 42.62
CA LYS A 4 -9.59 -25.78 41.17
C LYS A 4 -11.06 -25.75 40.75
N SER A 5 -11.47 -24.75 39.98
CA SER A 5 -12.79 -24.71 39.34
C SER A 5 -12.67 -25.21 37.90
N ARG A 6 -13.20 -26.41 37.69
CA ARG A 6 -13.38 -27.11 36.40
C ARG A 6 -14.57 -26.47 35.67
N CYS A 7 -14.38 -25.96 34.46
CA CYS A 7 -15.49 -25.65 33.57
C CYS A 7 -16.16 -26.96 33.13
N LYS A 8 -17.44 -27.11 33.47
CA LYS A 8 -18.32 -28.18 32.96
C LYS A 8 -18.78 -27.80 31.56
N GLU A 9 -18.61 -28.71 30.61
CA GLU A 9 -19.31 -28.71 29.33
C GLU A 9 -20.81 -28.91 29.59
N LEU A 10 -21.65 -28.14 28.89
CA LEU A 10 -23.08 -28.41 28.75
C LEU A 10 -23.38 -28.77 27.29
N PRO A 11 -24.33 -29.70 27.06
CA PRO A 11 -24.55 -30.32 25.76
C PRO A 11 -25.31 -29.37 24.81
N PHE A 12 -24.91 -29.42 23.53
CA PHE A 12 -25.49 -28.64 22.45
C PHE A 12 -26.61 -29.45 21.79
N ASP A 13 -27.85 -29.30 22.27
CA ASP A 13 -29.04 -29.83 21.62
C ASP A 13 -29.77 -28.72 20.84
N SER A 14 -29.83 -28.93 19.53
CA SER A 14 -30.93 -28.62 18.60
C SER A 14 -31.77 -27.34 18.83
N MET A 15 -31.55 -26.33 17.99
CA MET A 15 -32.63 -25.44 17.53
C MET A 15 -32.49 -25.15 16.03
N THR A 16 -33.52 -25.54 15.29
CA THR A 16 -33.77 -25.33 13.87
C THR A 16 -34.19 -23.89 13.55
N GLU A 17 -33.81 -23.47 12.34
CA GLU A 17 -34.40 -22.44 11.46
C GLU A 17 -35.31 -21.37 12.08
N ASN A 18 -34.83 -20.12 12.10
CA ASN A 18 -35.19 -19.07 11.13
C ASN A 18 -34.76 -17.71 11.72
N SER A 19 -33.60 -17.22 11.32
CA SER A 19 -33.17 -15.85 11.59
C SER A 19 -32.10 -15.53 10.58
N SER A 20 -32.29 -14.46 9.81
CA SER A 20 -31.27 -13.89 8.96
C SER A 20 -30.01 -13.68 9.81
N ALA A 21 -29.07 -14.62 9.70
CA ALA A 21 -27.79 -14.47 10.34
C ALA A 21 -27.15 -13.26 9.69
N ILE A 22 -27.04 -12.17 10.44
CA ILE A 22 -26.03 -11.15 10.16
C ILE A 22 -24.73 -11.93 10.14
N ARG A 23 -24.29 -12.27 8.94
CA ARG A 23 -23.01 -12.90 8.69
C ARG A 23 -22.01 -11.92 9.26
N LEU A 24 -21.35 -12.26 10.37
CA LEU A 24 -20.26 -11.46 10.89
C LEU A 24 -19.19 -11.45 9.79
N VAL A 25 -19.21 -10.43 8.93
CA VAL A 25 -18.22 -10.33 7.86
C VAL A 25 -16.93 -9.89 8.54
N ARG A 26 -16.14 -10.87 8.97
CA ARG A 26 -14.76 -10.67 9.40
C ARG A 26 -13.95 -10.39 8.13
N ARG A 27 -13.93 -9.15 7.66
CA ARG A 27 -13.04 -8.76 6.56
C ARG A 27 -11.61 -8.69 7.09
N ARG A 28 -10.84 -9.72 6.75
CA ARG A 28 -9.38 -9.94 6.88
C ARG A 28 -8.65 -9.49 8.16
N MET A 29 -9.32 -9.17 9.26
CA MET A 29 -8.74 -9.26 10.60
C MET A 29 -8.31 -10.71 10.87
N GLY A 30 -7.04 -11.01 10.64
CA GLY A 30 -6.45 -12.34 10.82
C GLY A 30 -5.85 -13.00 9.57
N VAL A 31 -5.76 -12.30 8.43
CA VAL A 31 -4.81 -12.71 7.37
C VAL A 31 -3.47 -12.07 7.74
N PRO A 32 -2.49 -12.85 8.22
CA PRO A 32 -1.21 -12.28 8.61
C PRO A 32 -0.52 -11.71 7.37
N HIS A 33 0.04 -10.51 7.49
CA HIS A 33 1.06 -10.07 6.56
C HIS A 33 2.30 -10.92 6.80
N THR A 34 2.74 -11.64 5.78
CA THR A 34 4.02 -12.34 5.83
C THR A 34 5.10 -11.37 5.38
N PHE A 35 5.90 -10.89 6.32
CA PHE A 35 7.10 -10.14 6.04
C PHE A 35 8.30 -11.08 5.96
N PRO A 36 9.30 -10.80 5.11
CA PRO A 36 10.53 -11.57 5.10
C PRO A 36 11.24 -11.48 6.45
N ASN A 37 11.93 -12.56 6.83
CA ASN A 37 12.73 -12.58 8.04
C ASN A 37 14.01 -11.76 7.84
N ILE A 38 14.48 -11.10 8.91
CA ILE A 38 15.70 -10.32 8.90
C ILE A 38 16.72 -11.00 9.81
N ASP A 39 17.76 -11.57 9.22
CA ASP A 39 18.83 -12.25 9.94
C ASP A 39 19.97 -11.27 10.27
N GLY A 40 20.56 -11.43 11.44
CA GLY A 40 21.73 -10.63 11.86
C GLY A 40 21.43 -9.18 12.22
N CYS A 41 20.16 -8.79 12.38
CA CYS A 41 19.81 -7.44 12.80
C CYS A 41 19.92 -7.27 14.33
N PRO A 42 20.49 -6.15 14.83
CA PRO A 42 20.49 -5.83 16.24
C PRO A 42 19.08 -5.85 16.84
N GLY A 43 18.88 -6.64 17.89
CA GLY A 43 17.54 -6.89 18.46
C GLY A 43 16.82 -5.63 18.93
N GLY A 44 17.54 -4.62 19.43
CA GLY A 44 16.96 -3.33 19.81
C GLY A 44 16.40 -2.55 18.62
N LEU A 45 17.11 -2.57 17.48
CA LEU A 45 16.71 -1.87 16.27
C LEU A 45 15.55 -2.60 15.58
N CYS A 46 15.75 -3.86 15.20
CA CYS A 46 14.72 -4.61 14.50
C CYS A 46 13.51 -4.94 15.39
N GLY A 47 13.69 -5.11 16.70
CA GLY A 47 12.58 -5.31 17.63
C GLY A 47 11.62 -4.11 17.65
N VAL A 48 12.16 -2.88 17.63
CA VAL A 48 11.34 -1.66 17.57
C VAL A 48 10.69 -1.49 16.20
N LEU A 49 11.46 -1.65 15.12
CA LEU A 49 10.95 -1.46 13.75
C LEU A 49 9.90 -2.52 13.38
N LEU A 50 10.21 -3.81 13.54
CA LEU A 50 9.28 -4.90 13.26
C LEU A 50 8.07 -4.88 14.21
N GLY A 51 8.28 -4.51 15.49
CA GLY A 51 7.21 -4.35 16.46
C GLY A 51 6.26 -3.19 16.16
N SER A 52 6.68 -2.23 15.33
CA SER A 52 5.87 -1.08 14.91
C SER A 52 5.02 -1.37 13.67
N ILE A 53 5.34 -2.42 12.90
CA ILE A 53 4.60 -2.79 11.69
C ILE A 53 3.10 -2.94 11.96
N PRO A 54 2.62 -3.72 12.95
CA PRO A 54 1.19 -3.90 13.15
C PRO A 54 0.45 -2.59 13.41
N LYS A 55 1.09 -1.64 14.09
CA LYS A 55 0.50 -0.33 14.40
C LYS A 55 0.29 0.51 13.14
N SER A 56 1.20 0.42 12.17
CA SER A 56 1.12 1.17 10.91
C SER A 56 0.00 0.67 9.98
N LEU A 57 -0.42 -0.59 10.14
CA LEU A 57 -1.43 -1.24 9.29
C LEU A 57 -2.82 -1.29 9.93
N LEU A 58 -3.01 -0.66 11.10
CA LEU A 58 -4.31 -0.58 11.74
C LEU A 58 -5.26 0.34 10.95
N ALA A 59 -6.56 0.09 11.08
CA ALA A 59 -7.59 0.86 10.40
C ALA A 59 -7.55 2.36 10.68
N ARG A 60 -7.21 2.75 11.91
CA ARG A 60 -7.10 4.15 12.33
C ARG A 60 -5.67 4.68 12.29
N ALA A 61 -4.73 3.93 11.73
CA ALA A 61 -3.41 4.47 11.46
C ALA A 61 -3.51 5.61 10.43
N ASP A 62 -2.57 6.55 10.51
CA ASP A 62 -2.43 7.58 9.49
C ASP A 62 -2.30 6.94 8.09
N PRO A 63 -2.89 7.51 7.01
CA PRO A 63 -2.78 6.97 5.65
C PRO A 63 -1.35 6.72 5.19
N CYS A 64 -0.38 7.50 5.68
CA CYS A 64 1.03 7.37 5.33
C CYS A 64 1.85 6.57 6.34
N ALA A 65 1.27 6.06 7.44
CA ALA A 65 2.02 5.42 8.52
C ALA A 65 2.91 4.24 8.06
N ALA A 66 2.41 3.42 7.12
CA ALA A 66 3.18 2.29 6.59
C ALA A 66 4.38 2.75 5.75
N GLN A 67 4.21 3.79 4.93
CA GLN A 67 5.28 4.40 4.15
C GLN A 67 6.31 5.08 5.06
N ASP A 68 5.87 5.78 6.10
CA ASP A 68 6.73 6.46 7.06
C ASP A 68 7.59 5.48 7.86
N LEU A 69 7.02 4.32 8.19
CA LEU A 69 7.76 3.24 8.81
C LEU A 69 8.72 2.56 7.80
N ALA A 70 8.31 2.37 6.55
CA ALA A 70 9.20 1.85 5.50
C ALA A 70 10.39 2.79 5.26
N ASP A 71 10.18 4.10 5.27
CA ASP A 71 11.26 5.08 5.22
C ASP A 71 12.21 4.96 6.42
N GLN A 72 11.70 4.63 7.62
CA GLN A 72 12.54 4.38 8.80
C GLN A 72 13.38 3.10 8.68
N PHE A 73 12.86 2.05 8.03
CA PHE A 73 13.66 0.87 7.72
C PHE A 73 14.85 1.23 6.82
N VAL A 74 14.62 2.04 5.78
CA VAL A 74 15.70 2.45 4.87
C VAL A 74 16.69 3.40 5.58
N ASP A 75 16.23 4.38 6.36
CA ASP A 75 17.10 5.23 7.19
C ASP A 75 18.01 4.41 8.09
N ALA A 76 17.47 3.36 8.71
CA ALA A 76 18.22 2.48 9.58
C ALA A 76 19.32 1.72 8.83
N THR A 77 19.13 1.41 7.55
CA THR A 77 20.17 0.79 6.72
C THR A 77 21.28 1.77 6.32
N GLU A 78 20.97 3.06 6.21
CA GLU A 78 21.94 4.10 5.85
C GLU A 78 22.78 4.55 7.05
N ASN A 79 22.26 4.39 8.27
CA ASN A 79 22.99 4.73 9.48
C ASN A 79 24.10 3.71 9.79
N LYS A 80 25.36 4.14 9.59
CA LYS A 80 26.56 3.34 9.82
C LYS A 80 26.74 2.86 11.28
N GLU A 81 26.14 3.55 12.25
CA GLU A 81 26.22 3.15 13.67
C GLU A 81 25.49 1.84 13.96
N ASN A 82 24.57 1.43 13.09
CA ASN A 82 23.80 0.20 13.26
C ASN A 82 24.61 -1.07 12.92
N ASN A 83 25.82 -0.94 12.37
CA ASN A 83 26.74 -2.05 12.08
C ASN A 83 26.08 -3.24 11.35
N LEU A 84 25.26 -2.94 10.34
CA LEU A 84 24.48 -3.94 9.60
C LEU A 84 25.33 -4.60 8.51
N THR A 85 25.06 -5.88 8.25
CA THR A 85 25.66 -6.59 7.10
C THR A 85 24.88 -6.30 5.82
N ASP A 86 25.52 -6.46 4.65
CA ASP A 86 24.85 -6.27 3.35
C ASP A 86 23.61 -7.18 3.17
N SER A 87 23.65 -8.38 3.75
CA SER A 87 22.52 -9.31 3.78
C SER A 87 21.35 -8.74 4.60
N THR A 88 21.64 -8.22 5.79
CA THR A 88 20.64 -7.59 6.67
C THR A 88 20.04 -6.34 6.03
N ILE A 89 20.86 -5.51 5.39
CA ILE A 89 20.41 -4.31 4.65
C ILE A 89 19.43 -4.71 3.55
N SER A 90 19.77 -5.72 2.75
CA SER A 90 18.92 -6.22 1.67
C SER A 90 17.56 -6.71 2.18
N GLN A 91 17.57 -7.48 3.29
CA GLN A 91 16.35 -7.97 3.94
C GLN A 91 15.50 -6.82 4.52
N MET A 92 16.12 -5.83 5.16
CA MET A 92 15.41 -4.65 5.69
C MET A 92 14.73 -3.84 4.58
N ILE A 93 15.40 -3.66 3.43
CA ILE A 93 14.81 -3.00 2.26
C ILE A 93 13.65 -3.82 1.71
N GLU A 94 13.75 -5.16 1.68
CA GLU A 94 12.67 -6.03 1.23
C GLU A 94 11.44 -5.91 2.16
N VAL A 95 11.64 -5.89 3.48
CA VAL A 95 10.57 -5.61 4.45
C VAL A 95 9.95 -4.23 4.21
N ALA A 96 10.77 -3.20 3.98
CA ALA A 96 10.27 -1.85 3.70
C ALA A 96 9.38 -1.81 2.46
N LYS A 97 9.79 -2.47 1.38
CA LYS A 97 8.98 -2.58 0.15
C LYS A 97 7.67 -3.33 0.40
N ALA A 98 7.74 -4.47 1.06
CA ALA A 98 6.56 -5.26 1.41
C ALA A 98 5.60 -4.47 2.30
N LEU A 99 6.11 -3.61 3.19
CA LEU A 99 5.30 -2.76 4.06
C LEU A 99 4.59 -1.65 3.28
N CYS A 100 5.26 -1.00 2.32
CA CYS A 100 4.61 -0.03 1.44
C CYS A 100 3.46 -0.63 0.62
N GLU A 101 3.57 -1.90 0.24
CA GLU A 101 2.54 -2.60 -0.52
C GLU A 101 1.51 -3.34 0.35
N ALA A 102 1.71 -3.41 1.67
CA ALA A 102 0.86 -4.20 2.54
C ALA A 102 -0.57 -3.66 2.55
N GLU A 103 -1.56 -4.55 2.51
CA GLU A 103 -2.96 -4.16 2.68
C GLU A 103 -3.17 -3.56 4.08
N ARG A 104 -3.85 -2.42 4.17
CA ARG A 104 -4.25 -1.90 5.48
C ARG A 104 -5.50 -2.61 5.97
N ASN A 105 -5.59 -2.85 7.27
CA ASN A 105 -6.84 -3.31 7.86
C ASN A 105 -7.91 -2.22 7.71
N VAL A 106 -9.11 -2.57 7.27
CA VAL A 106 -10.24 -1.65 7.13
C VAL A 106 -11.51 -2.31 7.67
N PRO A 107 -12.22 -1.68 8.62
CA PRO A 107 -13.50 -2.21 9.07
C PRO A 107 -14.51 -2.12 7.93
N PRO A 108 -15.42 -3.11 7.81
CA PRO A 108 -16.55 -2.94 6.91
C PRO A 108 -17.44 -1.78 7.39
N ASP A 109 -18.27 -1.27 6.49
CA ASP A 109 -19.33 -0.32 6.82
C ASP A 109 -20.44 -1.03 7.61
N TYR A 110 -20.29 -1.10 8.93
CA TYR A 110 -21.27 -1.72 9.81
C TYR A 110 -22.64 -1.05 9.79
N LYS A 111 -22.74 0.21 9.34
CA LYS A 111 -24.02 0.93 9.25
C LYS A 111 -24.79 0.54 8.00
N ASN A 112 -24.08 0.18 6.93
CA ASN A 112 -24.68 -0.24 5.65
C ASN A 112 -24.29 -1.69 5.34
N ASN A 113 -24.99 -2.65 5.95
CA ASN A 113 -24.89 -4.09 5.65
C ASN A 113 -23.47 -4.69 5.68
N SER A 114 -22.55 -4.11 6.47
CA SER A 114 -21.15 -4.56 6.54
C SER A 114 -20.46 -4.61 5.17
N LEU A 115 -20.74 -3.63 4.31
CA LEU A 115 -20.10 -3.50 3.00
C LEU A 115 -18.57 -3.31 3.13
N PRO A 116 -17.77 -3.86 2.20
CA PRO A 116 -16.33 -3.62 2.21
C PRO A 116 -16.04 -2.16 1.90
N LEU A 117 -14.94 -1.65 2.45
CA LEU A 117 -14.45 -0.31 2.18
C LEU A 117 -12.99 -0.39 1.74
N PHE A 118 -12.60 0.53 0.87
CA PHE A 118 -11.20 0.75 0.54
C PHE A 118 -10.48 1.53 1.64
N ALA A 119 -9.16 1.33 1.75
CA ALA A 119 -8.29 2.12 2.61
C ALA A 119 -7.90 3.43 1.91
N PHE A 120 -7.74 4.49 2.69
CA PHE A 120 -7.13 5.74 2.22
C PHE A 120 -5.70 5.51 1.74
N TRP A 121 -5.37 6.09 0.59
CA TRP A 121 -4.04 6.13 0.02
C TRP A 121 -3.18 7.18 0.70
N CYS A 122 -1.90 6.88 0.94
CA CYS A 122 -0.94 7.92 1.32
C CYS A 122 -0.82 8.97 0.19
N GLN A 123 -0.82 10.25 0.56
CA GLN A 123 -0.68 11.39 -0.36
C GLN A 123 0.70 12.05 -0.28
N LYS A 124 1.68 11.37 0.32
CA LYS A 124 3.05 11.84 0.47
C LYS A 124 3.97 11.06 -0.46
N ALA A 125 4.92 11.75 -1.10
CA ALA A 125 5.98 11.07 -1.83
C ALA A 125 6.91 10.32 -0.84
N PRO A 126 7.40 9.12 -1.18
CA PRO A 126 8.44 8.44 -0.39
C PRO A 126 9.71 9.28 -0.34
N ARG A 127 10.41 9.26 0.79
CA ARG A 127 11.70 9.96 0.92
C ARG A 127 12.82 9.21 0.20
N HIS A 128 12.71 7.88 0.14
CA HIS A 128 13.71 7.01 -0.47
C HIS A 128 13.32 6.51 -1.85
N ASP A 129 14.28 6.54 -2.77
CA ASP A 129 14.07 6.17 -4.16
C ASP A 129 13.68 4.70 -4.35
N VAL A 130 14.15 3.82 -3.46
CA VAL A 130 13.82 2.39 -3.48
C VAL A 130 12.36 2.09 -3.18
N LEU A 131 11.62 3.07 -2.64
CA LEU A 131 10.20 2.99 -2.30
C LEU A 131 9.31 3.72 -3.32
N LYS A 132 9.89 4.38 -4.34
CA LYS A 132 9.13 5.05 -5.39
C LYS A 132 8.27 4.06 -6.16
N ASN A 133 7.08 4.52 -6.57
CA ASN A 133 6.08 3.75 -7.33
C ASN A 133 5.48 2.54 -6.59
N LEU A 134 5.78 2.35 -5.31
CA LEU A 134 5.09 1.36 -4.49
C LEU A 134 3.79 1.96 -3.97
N ILE A 135 2.72 1.20 -4.19
CA ILE A 135 1.36 1.63 -3.92
C ILE A 135 0.74 0.54 -3.03
N MET A 136 0.29 0.93 -1.85
CA MET A 136 -0.41 0.08 -0.86
C MET A 136 -1.48 -0.81 -1.52
N LYS A 137 -1.51 -2.12 -1.25
CA LYS A 137 -2.58 -2.95 -1.83
C LYS A 137 -3.92 -2.62 -1.16
N GLN A 138 -4.98 -2.67 -1.95
CA GLN A 138 -6.35 -2.61 -1.47
C GLN A 138 -6.88 -4.03 -1.29
N ASP A 139 -7.87 -4.25 -0.41
CA ASP A 139 -8.48 -5.58 -0.27
C ASP A 139 -9.09 -5.98 -1.63
N PRO A 140 -8.60 -7.06 -2.27
CA PRO A 140 -9.07 -7.50 -3.58
C PRO A 140 -10.55 -7.95 -3.56
N SER A 141 -11.11 -8.18 -2.37
CA SER A 141 -12.50 -8.56 -2.17
C SER A 141 -13.46 -7.36 -2.14
N THR A 142 -12.93 -6.13 -2.21
CA THR A 142 -13.72 -4.90 -2.26
C THR A 142 -14.12 -4.61 -3.69
N PRO A 143 -15.42 -4.56 -4.02
CA PRO A 143 -15.88 -4.25 -5.37
C PRO A 143 -15.37 -2.88 -5.83
N GLU A 144 -15.08 -2.79 -7.12
CA GLU A 144 -14.74 -1.51 -7.75
C GLU A 144 -15.83 -0.45 -7.50
N GLY A 145 -15.42 0.79 -7.27
CA GLY A 145 -16.33 1.89 -6.96
C GLY A 145 -16.88 1.91 -5.53
N SER A 146 -16.47 0.98 -4.66
CA SER A 146 -16.81 1.02 -3.24
C SER A 146 -16.28 2.29 -2.55
N ASN A 147 -16.92 2.65 -1.45
CA ASN A 147 -16.50 3.78 -0.64
C ASN A 147 -15.20 3.49 0.13
N PHE A 148 -14.59 4.55 0.65
CA PHE A 148 -13.35 4.51 1.41
C PHE A 148 -13.62 4.73 2.90
N PHE A 149 -12.76 4.16 3.75
CA PHE A 149 -12.76 4.43 5.19
C PHE A 149 -11.77 5.54 5.54
N ASN A 150 -12.26 6.63 6.13
CA ASN A 150 -11.42 7.70 6.65
C ASN A 150 -10.87 7.31 8.04
N PRO A 151 -9.55 7.13 8.20
CA PRO A 151 -8.97 6.72 9.48
C PRO A 151 -9.05 7.80 10.57
N THR A 152 -9.08 9.07 10.17
CA THR A 152 -9.07 10.22 11.08
C THR A 152 -10.43 10.45 11.69
N THR A 153 -11.49 10.45 10.86
CA THR A 153 -12.87 10.68 11.32
C THR A 153 -13.61 9.38 11.66
N GLY A 154 -13.18 8.26 11.10
CA GLY A 154 -13.89 6.97 11.17
C GLY A 154 -15.13 6.90 10.27
N GLU A 155 -15.28 7.84 9.35
CA GLU A 155 -16.44 7.93 8.45
C GLU A 155 -16.19 7.23 7.11
N VAL A 156 -17.29 7.00 6.40
CA VAL A 156 -17.30 6.43 5.05
C VAL A 156 -17.33 7.58 4.05
N VAL A 157 -16.41 7.54 3.10
CA VAL A 157 -16.14 8.65 2.16
C VAL A 157 -16.29 8.14 0.73
N ALA A 158 -17.01 8.90 -0.09
CA ALA A 158 -17.23 8.54 -1.49
C ALA A 158 -15.95 8.70 -2.32
N PRO A 159 -15.71 7.85 -3.34
CA PRO A 159 -14.57 8.00 -4.24
C PRO A 159 -14.52 9.41 -4.86
N GLY A 160 -13.33 10.04 -4.85
CA GLY A 160 -13.09 11.37 -5.40
C GLY A 160 -13.46 12.54 -4.48
N SER A 161 -14.12 12.31 -3.34
CA SER A 161 -14.48 13.39 -2.40
C SER A 161 -13.32 13.85 -1.51
N ASP A 162 -12.28 13.02 -1.36
CA ASP A 162 -11.04 13.34 -0.64
C ASP A 162 -9.81 12.91 -1.47
N PRO A 163 -8.70 13.66 -1.46
CA PRO A 163 -7.47 13.27 -2.17
C PRO A 163 -6.99 11.84 -1.88
N HIS A 164 -7.15 11.36 -0.64
CA HIS A 164 -6.74 10.02 -0.22
C HIS A 164 -7.61 8.90 -0.80
N THR A 165 -8.70 9.22 -1.52
CA THR A 165 -9.50 8.22 -2.24
C THR A 165 -8.93 7.87 -3.61
N ARG A 166 -7.72 8.36 -3.93
CA ARG A 166 -7.01 8.05 -5.17
C ARG A 166 -5.52 7.82 -4.90
N PRO A 167 -4.84 6.99 -5.71
CA PRO A 167 -3.40 6.81 -5.57
C PRO A 167 -2.64 8.13 -5.71
N PHE A 168 -1.52 8.24 -4.99
CA PHE A 168 -0.63 9.40 -5.08
C PHE A 168 -0.21 9.68 -6.54
N GLY A 169 -0.17 10.95 -6.92
CA GLY A 169 0.20 11.37 -8.28
C GLY A 169 -0.86 11.14 -9.36
N SER A 170 -2.06 10.64 -9.01
CA SER A 170 -3.18 10.58 -9.95
C SER A 170 -3.71 11.99 -10.26
N ILE A 171 -3.75 12.34 -11.56
CA ILE A 171 -4.23 13.65 -12.01
C ILE A 171 -5.76 13.68 -11.88
N GLN A 172 -6.31 14.75 -11.28
CA GLN A 172 -7.74 15.02 -11.36
C GLN A 172 -8.11 15.43 -12.79
N ASN A 173 -8.74 14.54 -13.54
CA ASN A 173 -9.58 15.00 -14.65
C ASN A 173 -10.82 15.64 -14.03
N ASN A 174 -10.75 16.95 -13.77
CA ASN A 174 -11.94 17.75 -13.52
C ASN A 174 -12.74 17.77 -14.81
N THR A 175 -13.69 16.85 -14.97
CA THR A 175 -14.73 16.96 -15.99
C THR A 175 -15.69 18.06 -15.57
N SER A 176 -15.22 19.30 -15.64
CA SER A 176 -16.08 20.46 -15.87
C SER A 176 -16.30 20.51 -17.38
N SER A 177 -17.55 20.42 -17.80
CA SER A 177 -17.97 20.54 -19.19
C SER A 177 -17.30 21.73 -19.88
N GLY A 178 -16.50 21.47 -20.92
CA GLY A 178 -15.86 22.53 -21.71
C GLY A 178 -14.88 21.98 -22.74
N THR A 179 -15.38 21.77 -23.96
CA THR A 179 -14.70 21.75 -25.27
C THR A 179 -13.30 21.13 -25.39
N ALA A 180 -13.24 20.07 -26.20
CA ALA A 180 -12.04 19.37 -26.63
C ALA A 180 -10.94 20.27 -27.21
N ASP A 181 -9.70 20.03 -26.77
CA ASP A 181 -8.57 19.99 -27.69
C ASP A 181 -7.56 18.92 -27.22
N THR A 182 -7.27 17.98 -28.11
CA THR A 182 -6.45 16.80 -27.86
C THR A 182 -5.05 17.09 -28.40
N THR A 183 -4.03 17.13 -27.54
CA THR A 183 -2.64 16.85 -27.98
C THR A 183 -1.89 16.14 -26.86
N LEU A 184 -1.94 14.80 -26.92
CA LEU A 184 -1.09 13.91 -26.14
C LEU A 184 0.28 13.84 -26.83
N LYS A 185 1.35 14.28 -26.15
CA LYS A 185 2.72 13.86 -26.50
C LYS A 185 3.04 12.57 -25.76
N GLN A 186 2.87 11.47 -26.48
CA GLN A 186 3.27 10.13 -26.09
C GLN A 186 4.74 9.93 -26.48
N THR A 187 5.64 9.88 -25.51
CA THR A 187 7.07 9.60 -25.74
C THR A 187 7.28 8.09 -25.65
N ASN A 188 7.25 7.40 -26.79
CA ASN A 188 7.65 6.00 -26.87
C ASN A 188 9.18 5.90 -26.89
N THR A 189 9.77 5.31 -25.85
CA THR A 189 11.18 4.94 -25.82
C THR A 189 11.39 3.66 -26.64
N SER A 190 12.13 3.78 -27.75
CA SER A 190 12.47 2.71 -28.68
C SER A 190 13.67 1.89 -28.16
N LEU A 191 13.52 0.57 -28.15
CA LEU A 191 14.59 -0.40 -27.91
C LEU A 191 15.29 -0.74 -29.23
N ASN A 192 16.63 -0.62 -29.19
CA ASN A 192 17.59 -0.94 -30.23
C ASN A 192 17.47 -2.37 -30.78
N THR A 193 17.50 -2.49 -32.12
CA THR A 193 18.12 -3.62 -32.84
C THR A 193 18.73 -3.12 -34.15
N THR A 194 20.07 -3.07 -34.19
CA THR A 194 20.89 -3.00 -35.42
C THR A 194 20.92 -4.40 -36.08
N PRO A 195 21.09 -4.53 -37.42
CA PRO A 195 22.43 -4.38 -38.01
C PRO A 195 22.52 -3.78 -39.44
N SER A 196 23.68 -3.17 -39.69
CA SER A 196 24.49 -3.13 -40.94
C SER A 196 24.12 -2.25 -42.15
N PRO A 197 25.15 -1.84 -42.94
CA PRO A 197 25.21 -0.53 -43.59
C PRO A 197 25.10 -0.60 -45.12
N SER A 198 24.70 0.50 -45.75
CA SER A 198 25.03 0.79 -47.16
C SER A 198 24.86 2.28 -47.50
N ASN A 199 26.01 2.92 -47.72
CA ASN A 199 26.35 3.77 -48.86
C ASN A 199 25.51 5.03 -49.25
N THR A 200 26.20 6.17 -49.09
CA THR A 200 26.66 7.02 -50.22
C THR A 200 25.73 8.13 -50.75
N THR A 201 26.27 9.36 -50.64
CA THR A 201 26.05 10.58 -51.47
C THR A 201 24.90 11.52 -51.11
N GLY A 202 25.24 12.81 -50.89
CA GLY A 202 24.26 13.89 -50.84
C GLY A 202 24.79 15.19 -50.26
N THR A 203 25.74 15.82 -50.94
CA THR A 203 26.30 17.15 -50.71
C THR A 203 25.23 18.27 -50.76
N VAL A 204 25.50 19.40 -50.07
CA VAL A 204 25.33 20.82 -50.51
C VAL A 204 24.56 21.77 -49.54
N THR A 205 25.35 22.77 -49.06
CA THR A 205 25.09 24.18 -48.65
C THR A 205 24.34 24.50 -47.35
N ASN A 206 25.03 25.06 -46.34
CA ASN A 206 25.43 26.48 -46.13
C ASN A 206 24.28 27.40 -45.69
N SER A 207 24.33 27.81 -44.42
CA SER A 207 23.59 28.98 -43.92
C SER A 207 24.51 29.81 -43.03
N THR A 208 24.90 30.97 -43.56
CA THR A 208 25.64 32.04 -42.87
C THR A 208 24.70 32.75 -41.90
N ARG A 209 25.13 32.86 -40.64
CA ARG A 209 24.42 33.55 -39.55
C ARG A 209 24.99 34.97 -39.41
N ASN A 210 24.12 35.98 -39.46
CA ASN A 210 24.31 37.26 -38.76
C ASN A 210 23.72 37.11 -37.36
#